data_AF-A0A845VXY0-F1
#
_entry.id   AF-A0A845VXY0-F1
#
_cell.length_a   1.000
_cell.length_b   1.000
_cell.length_c   1.000
_cell.angle_alpha   90.00
_cell.angle_beta   90.00
_cell.angle_gamma   90.00
#
_symmetry.space_group_name_H-M   'P 1'
#
loop_
_entity.id
_entity.type
_entity.pdbx_description
1 polymer ?
#
loop_
_entity_poly.entity_id
_entity_poly.type
_entity_poly.pdbx_seq_one_letter_code
_entity_poly.pdbx_strand_id
1 'polypeptide(L)'
;MRTDSLFYKVFQTLPGTFFELLEENSQLAQNYNFKAVELKELAKRTDGVFLPKRDGDPIYFVEVQFQKDEDLYYRLMQEVFVYLGQNRWQHGWQAVVFWAKRSLDTGIPRCYDGEVQTGYLRSQNPR
;
A
#
# COMPACT_ATOMS: atom_id res chain seq x y z
N MET A 1 -1.37 16.27 2.97
CA MET A 1 -2.17 16.76 1.81
C MET A 1 -1.37 17.24 0.59
N ARG A 2 -0.29 18.04 0.69
CA ARG A 2 0.47 18.43 -0.54
C ARG A 2 1.38 17.31 -1.06
N THR A 3 1.99 16.54 -0.17
CA THR A 3 3.00 15.52 -0.53
C THR A 3 2.40 14.19 -0.96
N ASP A 4 1.27 13.79 -0.36
CA ASP A 4 0.49 12.61 -0.74
C ASP A 4 0.05 12.69 -2.23
N SER A 5 -0.29 13.90 -2.69
CA SER A 5 -0.63 14.16 -4.10
C SER A 5 0.55 14.03 -5.07
N LEU A 6 1.80 14.18 -4.59
CA LEU A 6 2.99 14.03 -5.44
C LEU A 6 3.29 12.56 -5.67
N PHE A 7 3.30 11.73 -4.62
CA PHE A 7 3.59 10.30 -4.74
C PHE A 7 2.49 9.56 -5.50
N TYR A 8 1.23 9.97 -5.31
CA TYR A 8 0.16 9.51 -6.17
C TYR A 8 0.47 9.77 -7.64
N LYS A 9 0.89 11.00 -8.00
CA LYS A 9 1.25 11.34 -9.38
C LYS A 9 2.47 10.58 -9.89
N VAL A 10 3.46 10.33 -9.02
CA VAL A 10 4.64 9.53 -9.36
C VAL A 10 4.20 8.12 -9.73
N PHE A 11 3.45 7.42 -8.89
CA PHE A 11 2.99 6.07 -9.21
C PHE A 11 1.98 6.03 -10.37
N GLN A 12 1.21 7.09 -10.57
CA GLN A 12 0.33 7.21 -11.74
C GLN A 12 1.12 7.38 -13.05
N THR A 13 2.23 8.11 -13.03
CA THR A 13 3.04 8.42 -14.23
C THR A 13 4.10 7.34 -14.49
N LEU A 14 4.70 6.82 -13.43
CA LEU A 14 5.82 5.89 -13.40
C LEU A 14 5.51 4.74 -12.42
N PRO A 15 4.54 3.87 -12.73
CA PRO A 15 4.12 2.80 -11.83
C PRO A 15 5.24 1.79 -11.53
N GLY A 16 6.24 1.67 -12.41
CA GLY A 16 7.42 0.82 -12.20
C GLY A 16 8.23 1.20 -10.95
N THR A 17 8.24 2.48 -10.57
CA THR A 17 8.98 2.96 -9.40
C THR A 17 8.51 2.29 -8.10
N PHE A 18 7.24 1.91 -7.99
CA PHE A 18 6.76 1.16 -6.84
C PHE A 18 7.50 -0.18 -6.68
N PHE A 19 7.62 -0.95 -7.77
CA PHE A 19 8.30 -2.25 -7.76
C PHE A 19 9.81 -2.09 -7.59
N GLU A 20 10.42 -1.06 -8.17
CA GLU A 20 11.84 -0.74 -7.94
C GLU A 20 12.13 -0.47 -6.46
N LEU A 21 11.26 0.29 -5.78
CA LEU A 21 11.36 0.55 -4.34
C LEU A 21 11.16 -0.70 -3.49
N LEU A 22 10.51 -1.74 -4.03
CA LEU A 22 10.40 -3.06 -3.40
C LEU A 22 11.59 -3.98 -3.71
N GLU A 23 12.56 -3.52 -4.49
CA GLU A 23 13.69 -4.29 -5.04
C GLU A 23 13.23 -5.39 -6.02
N GLU A 24 12.10 -5.15 -6.70
CA GLU A 24 11.51 -6.04 -7.69
C GLU A 24 11.68 -5.50 -9.13
N ASN A 25 11.36 -6.33 -10.12
CA ASN A 25 11.41 -5.90 -11.53
C ASN A 25 10.34 -4.84 -11.83
N SER A 26 10.77 -3.66 -12.27
CA SER A 26 9.89 -2.53 -12.62
C SER A 26 8.86 -2.85 -13.71
N GLN A 27 9.14 -3.84 -14.56
CA GLN A 27 8.20 -4.30 -15.60
C GLN A 27 6.95 -4.96 -15.03
N LEU A 28 6.96 -5.41 -13.76
CA LEU A 28 5.77 -5.95 -13.10
C LEU A 28 4.61 -4.94 -13.14
N ALA A 29 4.89 -3.64 -13.10
CA ALA A 29 3.89 -2.59 -13.22
C ALA A 29 2.99 -2.71 -14.46
N GLN A 30 3.47 -3.32 -15.54
CA GLN A 30 2.66 -3.55 -16.75
C GLN A 30 1.46 -4.47 -16.48
N ASN A 31 1.56 -5.33 -15.47
CA ASN A 31 0.50 -6.24 -15.03
C ASN A 31 -0.51 -5.58 -14.09
N TYR A 32 -0.36 -4.29 -13.75
CA TYR A 32 -1.19 -3.60 -12.78
C TYR A 32 -1.87 -2.35 -13.32
N ASN A 33 -3.01 -2.01 -12.73
CA ASN A 33 -3.66 -0.70 -12.83
C ASN A 33 -3.51 0.02 -11.49
N PHE A 34 -2.82 1.17 -11.48
CA PHE A 34 -2.73 2.00 -10.28
C PHE A 34 -3.91 2.96 -10.20
N LYS A 35 -4.65 2.92 -9.08
CA LYS A 35 -5.73 3.87 -8.80
C LYS A 35 -5.93 4.02 -7.29
N ALA A 36 -6.42 5.17 -6.86
CA ALA A 36 -7.00 5.30 -5.53
C ALA A 36 -8.44 4.77 -5.53
N VAL A 37 -8.82 4.08 -4.45
CA VAL A 37 -10.11 3.40 -4.32
C VAL A 37 -10.94 4.06 -3.23
N GLU A 38 -12.23 4.26 -3.49
CA GLU A 38 -13.18 4.71 -2.47
C GLU A 38 -13.70 3.52 -1.66
N LEU A 39 -13.55 3.61 -0.34
CA LEU A 39 -14.04 2.65 0.64
C LEU A 39 -15.24 3.26 1.35
N LYS A 40 -16.44 3.01 0.81
CA LYS A 40 -17.69 3.65 1.24
C LYS A 40 -17.99 3.42 2.72
N GLU A 41 -17.74 2.21 3.23
CA GLU A 41 -17.94 1.86 4.64
C GLU A 41 -17.09 2.70 5.60
N LEU A 42 -15.91 3.14 5.15
CA LEU A 42 -15.01 3.99 5.94
C LEU A 42 -15.18 5.48 5.64
N ALA A 43 -16.04 5.84 4.68
CA ALA A 43 -16.15 7.20 4.12
C ALA A 43 -14.77 7.79 3.76
N LYS A 44 -13.89 6.96 3.20
CA LYS A 44 -12.49 7.28 2.89
C LYS A 44 -12.12 6.87 1.48
N ARG A 45 -11.00 7.43 1.03
CA ARG A 45 -10.31 7.05 -0.20
C ARG A 45 -8.89 6.66 0.16
N THR A 46 -8.44 5.52 -0.36
CA THR A 46 -7.06 5.06 -0.16
C THR A 46 -6.07 5.98 -0.88
N ASP A 47 -4.83 6.02 -0.42
CA ASP A 47 -3.77 6.75 -1.10
C ASP A 47 -3.46 6.13 -2.47
N GLY A 48 -3.31 4.81 -2.55
CA GLY A 48 -3.11 4.13 -3.83
C GLY A 48 -3.22 2.62 -3.76
N VAL A 49 -3.75 2.02 -4.83
CA VAL A 49 -3.87 0.57 -4.97
C VAL A 49 -3.39 0.15 -6.36
N PHE A 50 -2.47 -0.81 -6.41
CA PHE A 50 -2.14 -1.54 -7.64
C PHE A 50 -3.04 -2.76 -7.74
N LEU A 51 -4.02 -2.69 -8.65
CA LEU A 51 -4.91 -3.81 -8.93
C LEU A 51 -4.35 -4.65 -10.08
N PRO A 52 -4.26 -5.98 -9.91
CA PRO A 52 -3.75 -6.84 -10.95
C PRO A 52 -4.69 -6.86 -12.16
N LYS A 53 -4.12 -6.98 -13.36
CA LYS A 53 -4.85 -7.21 -14.61
C LYS A 53 -5.12 -8.68 -14.87
N ARG A 54 -4.37 -9.56 -14.21
CA ARG A 54 -4.44 -11.02 -14.33
C ARG A 54 -4.97 -11.62 -13.04
N ASP A 55 -5.72 -12.70 -13.19
CA ASP A 55 -6.20 -13.48 -12.06
C ASP A 55 -5.03 -14.19 -11.36
N GLY A 56 -5.07 -14.29 -10.03
CA GLY A 56 -4.00 -14.92 -9.23
C GLY A 56 -2.89 -14.00 -8.72
N ASP A 57 -2.61 -12.87 -9.39
CA ASP A 57 -1.62 -11.90 -8.92
C ASP A 57 -2.13 -11.15 -7.67
N PRO A 58 -1.26 -10.73 -6.73
CA PRO A 58 -1.71 -10.08 -5.51
C PRO A 58 -2.11 -8.62 -5.73
N ILE A 59 -3.02 -8.08 -4.92
CA ILE A 59 -3.27 -6.63 -4.83
C ILE A 59 -2.18 -5.97 -3.98
N TYR A 60 -1.69 -4.79 -4.38
CA TYR A 60 -0.86 -3.95 -3.51
C TYR A 60 -1.60 -2.72 -3.03
N PHE A 61 -1.71 -2.54 -1.72
CA PHE A 61 -2.12 -1.32 -1.05
C PHE A 61 -0.88 -0.51 -0.70
N VAL A 62 -0.86 0.78 -1.03
CA VAL A 62 0.32 1.62 -0.90
C VAL A 62 -0.01 2.89 -0.14
N GLU A 63 0.76 3.14 0.91
CA GLU A 63 0.71 4.33 1.74
C GLU A 63 2.07 5.02 1.72
N VAL A 64 2.11 6.34 1.62
CA VAL A 64 3.36 7.12 1.70
C VAL A 64 3.23 8.19 2.75
N GLN A 65 4.07 8.14 3.79
CA GLN A 65 3.89 8.95 5.00
C GLN A 65 5.03 9.94 5.23
N PHE A 66 4.65 11.21 5.43
CA PHE A 66 5.55 12.37 5.63
C PHE A 66 5.52 12.92 7.06
N GLN A 67 4.69 12.34 7.92
CA GLN A 67 4.49 12.76 9.29
C GLN A 67 4.35 11.52 10.17
N LYS A 68 4.56 11.71 11.48
CA LYS A 68 4.24 10.66 12.45
C LYS A 68 2.73 10.48 12.50
N ASP A 69 2.31 9.23 12.47
CA ASP A 69 0.93 8.82 12.63
C ASP A 69 0.90 7.49 13.39
N GLU A 70 0.42 7.53 14.64
CA GLU A 70 0.34 6.37 15.52
C GLU A 70 -0.77 5.41 15.09
N ASP A 71 -1.77 5.91 14.35
CA ASP A 71 -2.93 5.15 13.92
C ASP A 71 -2.79 4.60 12.50
N LEU A 72 -1.72 4.93 11.78
CA LEU A 72 -1.53 4.59 10.37
C LEU A 72 -1.80 3.11 10.08
N TYR A 73 -1.09 2.21 10.78
CA TYR A 73 -1.18 0.78 10.51
C TYR A 73 -2.58 0.24 10.81
N TYR A 74 -3.23 0.72 11.87
CA TYR A 74 -4.61 0.35 12.18
C TYR A 74 -5.58 0.80 11.07
N ARG A 75 -5.42 2.02 10.56
CA ARG A 75 -6.23 2.56 9.46
C ARG A 75 -5.99 1.79 8.17
N LEU A 76 -4.73 1.58 7.78
CA LEU A 76 -4.35 0.80 6.60
C LEU A 76 -4.94 -0.61 6.63
N MET A 77 -4.83 -1.32 7.76
CA MET A 77 -5.34 -2.68 7.87
C MET A 77 -6.88 -2.73 7.78
N GLN A 78 -7.58 -1.74 8.33
CA GLN A 78 -9.04 -1.61 8.11
C GLN A 78 -9.36 -1.42 6.62
N GLU A 79 -8.61 -0.55 5.94
CA GLU A 79 -8.82 -0.26 4.52
C GLU A 79 -8.59 -1.49 3.64
N VAL A 80 -7.52 -2.24 3.91
CA VAL A 80 -7.22 -3.52 3.25
C VAL A 80 -8.40 -4.48 3.43
N PHE A 81 -8.79 -4.79 4.66
CA PHE A 81 -9.80 -5.83 4.89
C PHE A 81 -11.21 -5.43 4.47
N VAL A 82 -11.56 -4.14 4.54
CA VAL A 82 -12.81 -3.62 3.96
C VAL A 82 -12.81 -3.83 2.45
N TYR A 83 -11.73 -3.46 1.75
CA TYR A 83 -11.65 -3.66 0.31
C TYR A 83 -11.76 -5.15 -0.07
N LEU A 84 -11.00 -6.01 0.60
CA LEU A 84 -10.98 -7.45 0.33
C LEU A 84 -12.36 -8.07 0.55
N GLY A 85 -13.03 -7.71 1.66
CA GLY A 85 -14.38 -8.20 1.99
C GLY A 85 -15.45 -7.74 0.99
N GLN A 86 -15.42 -6.47 0.59
CA GLN A 86 -16.37 -5.90 -0.39
C GLN A 86 -16.26 -6.55 -1.77
N ASN A 87 -15.02 -6.83 -2.21
CA ASN A 87 -14.75 -7.41 -3.53
C ASN A 87 -14.69 -8.94 -3.51
N ARG A 88 -14.85 -9.57 -2.34
CA ARG A 88 -14.69 -11.03 -2.15
C ARG A 88 -13.39 -11.53 -2.77
N TRP A 89 -12.31 -10.80 -2.54
CA TRP A 89 -11.00 -11.10 -3.11
C TRP A 89 -10.46 -12.42 -2.55
N GLN A 90 -9.98 -13.30 -3.43
CA GLN A 90 -9.56 -14.67 -3.08
C GLN A 90 -8.06 -14.93 -3.28
N HIS A 91 -7.34 -13.97 -3.87
CA HIS A 91 -5.91 -14.10 -4.14
C HIS A 91 -5.08 -13.35 -3.08
N GLY A 92 -3.76 -13.36 -3.27
CA GLY A 92 -2.84 -12.65 -2.38
C GLY A 92 -3.12 -11.16 -2.29
N TRP A 93 -2.60 -10.54 -1.25
CA TRP A 93 -2.59 -9.10 -1.06
C TRP A 93 -1.30 -8.70 -0.33
N GLN A 94 -0.86 -7.47 -0.51
CA GLN A 94 0.25 -6.89 0.24
C GLN A 94 -0.05 -5.42 0.52
N ALA A 95 0.30 -4.95 1.71
CA ALA A 95 0.25 -3.56 2.13
C ALA A 95 1.68 -3.07 2.35
N VAL A 96 2.02 -1.94 1.72
CA VAL A 96 3.36 -1.37 1.73
C VAL A 96 3.27 0.08 2.18
N VAL A 97 3.97 0.39 3.27
CA VAL A 97 4.12 1.76 3.76
C VAL A 97 5.51 2.26 3.39
N PHE A 98 5.59 3.39 2.70
CA PHE A 98 6.85 4.11 2.47
C PHE A 98 6.95 5.30 3.41
N TRP A 99 8.03 5.37 4.19
CA TRP A 99 8.28 6.51 5.07
C TRP A 99 9.22 7.51 4.41
N ALA A 100 8.92 8.80 4.52
CA ALA A 100 9.83 9.84 4.03
C ALA A 100 11.15 9.89 4.84
N LYS A 101 11.11 9.47 6.11
CA LYS A 101 12.24 9.36 7.02
C LYS A 101 11.99 8.23 8.02
N ARG A 102 13.03 7.47 8.36
CA ARG A 102 12.96 6.41 9.38
C ARG A 102 12.43 6.87 10.72
N SER A 103 12.73 8.10 11.13
CA SER A 103 12.27 8.67 12.41
C SER A 103 10.76 8.94 12.47
N LEU A 104 10.04 8.82 11.36
CA LEU A 104 8.59 9.00 11.28
C LEU A 104 7.83 7.68 11.47
N ASP A 105 8.48 6.54 11.19
CA ASP A 105 7.91 5.22 11.39
C ASP A 105 7.64 4.99 12.88
N THR A 106 6.36 4.84 13.21
CA THR A 106 5.88 4.58 14.58
C THR A 106 6.04 3.11 14.98
N GLY A 107 6.43 2.25 14.03
CA GLY A 107 6.58 0.81 14.22
C GLY A 107 5.26 0.07 14.01
N ILE A 108 5.34 -1.09 13.38
CA ILE A 108 4.16 -1.94 13.15
C ILE A 108 3.71 -2.53 14.49
N PRO A 109 2.42 -2.38 14.88
CA PRO A 109 1.88 -3.03 16.07
C PRO A 109 2.01 -4.56 16.04
N ARG A 110 2.34 -5.16 17.18
CA ARG A 110 2.55 -6.62 17.30
C ARG A 110 1.36 -7.48 16.88
N CYS A 111 0.14 -6.95 16.91
CA CYS A 111 -1.03 -7.69 16.43
C CYS A 111 -0.98 -8.00 14.93
N TYR A 112 -0.06 -7.39 14.18
CA TYR A 112 0.19 -7.65 12.76
C TYR A 112 1.49 -8.43 12.50
N ASP A 113 2.09 -9.05 13.52
CA ASP A 113 3.34 -9.81 13.37
C ASP A 113 3.20 -10.93 12.32
N GLY A 114 2.02 -11.55 12.20
CA GLY A 114 1.75 -12.59 11.20
C GLY A 114 1.84 -12.05 9.77
N GLU A 115 1.24 -10.89 9.52
CA GLU A 115 1.28 -10.20 8.22
C GLU A 115 2.70 -9.73 7.89
N VAL A 116 3.48 -9.30 8.88
CA VAL A 116 4.88 -8.93 8.69
C VAL A 116 5.73 -10.16 8.34
N GLN A 117 5.59 -11.25 9.07
CA GLN A 117 6.36 -12.48 8.84
C GLN A 117 6.07 -13.12 7.48
N THR A 118 4.83 -13.03 7.02
CA THR A 118 4.40 -13.53 5.70
C THR A 118 4.70 -12.56 4.56
N GLY A 119 5.12 -11.33 4.87
CA GLY A 119 5.39 -10.29 3.88
C GLY A 119 4.13 -9.60 3.33
N TYR A 120 2.96 -9.85 3.92
CA TYR A 120 1.71 -9.14 3.60
C TYR A 120 1.70 -7.70 4.10
N LEU A 121 2.44 -7.37 5.16
CA LEU A 121 2.62 -5.98 5.60
C LEU A 121 4.11 -5.64 5.64
N ARG A 122 4.51 -4.60 4.89
CA ARG A 122 5.90 -4.15 4.78
C ARG A 122 6.00 -2.66 5.13
N SER A 123 6.89 -2.32 6.05
CA SER A 123 7.35 -0.94 6.26
C SER A 123 8.68 -0.75 5.52
N GLN A 124 8.70 0.19 4.58
CA GLN A 124 9.86 0.55 3.78
C GLN A 124 10.38 1.91 4.22
N ASN A 125 11.62 1.93 4.67
CA ASN A 125 12.32 3.13 5.10
C ASN A 125 13.30 3.58 4.01
N PRO A 126 13.55 4.89 3.85
CA PRO A 126 14.59 5.35 2.94
C PRO A 126 15.94 4.74 3.35
N ARG A 127 16.76 4.39 2.35
CA ARG A 127 18.14 3.97 2.56
C ARG A 127 18.94 5.08 3.24
#